data_AF-A0A8H5V9V0-F1
#
_entry.id   AF-A0A8H5V9V0-F1
#
_cell.length_a   1.000
_cell.length_b   1.000
_cell.length_c   1.000
_cell.angle_alpha   90.00
_cell.angle_beta   90.00
_cell.angle_gamma   90.00
#
_symmetry.space_group_name_H-M   'P 1'
#
loop_
_entity.id
_entity.type
_entity.pdbx_description
1 polymer ?
#
loop_
_entity_poly.entity_id
_entity_poly.type
_entity_poly.pdbx_seq_one_letter_code
_entity_poly.pdbx_strand_id
1 'polypeptide(L)'
;MSEVFGRMPIYRTSSVFYMGFTAGCARSTNVAEFLVFRLLTGMAAASYMSTGGGTVADLLPKEERGVAMAIFTAGPLFGPVLGPIVGGFVVESLGWRWCFYLTLILAGLVTTVTFLFMHETSSINILKSKAARLRKETGNPNLRAVGDKQIPVKQLVLHDLTRPMQFLFQSPIVALISLYIAFNFGVTMLLFARFPTVYENTYHWSVSVSGLAYIGVGVGCAIGVITFAKLSDRLLKAKGGNYRAERRLIMMMFVSPMFPIGLFIYGWTTEYKVHWVVPIIGTAIVILLVLFCHLPPRHSMPTWA
;
A
#
# COMPACT_ATOMS: atom_id res chain seq x y z
N MET A 1 12.17 9.50 -8.43
CA MET A 1 11.91 9.32 -9.89
C MET A 1 10.64 10.04 -10.36
N SER A 2 9.50 9.89 -9.67
CA SER A 2 8.23 10.59 -9.99
C SER A 2 8.34 12.12 -9.96
N GLU A 3 9.20 12.66 -9.11
CA GLU A 3 9.47 14.11 -9.03
C GLU A 3 10.31 14.63 -10.20
N VAL A 4 11.08 13.75 -10.86
CA VAL A 4 12.00 14.11 -11.95
C VAL A 4 11.32 13.93 -13.31
N PHE A 5 10.69 12.77 -13.54
CA PHE A 5 10.12 12.41 -14.84
C PHE A 5 8.63 12.74 -14.98
N GLY A 6 7.95 13.06 -13.87
CA GLY A 6 6.52 13.29 -13.85
C GLY A 6 5.78 12.02 -13.46
N ARG A 7 4.52 12.17 -13.09
CA ARG A 7 3.74 11.06 -12.54
C ARG A 7 3.09 10.25 -13.64
N MET A 8 2.60 10.93 -14.69
CA MET A 8 1.87 10.28 -15.76
C MET A 8 2.73 9.28 -16.58
N PRO A 9 3.98 9.59 -16.98
CA PRO A 9 4.84 8.63 -17.67
C PRO A 9 5.14 7.38 -16.85
N ILE A 10 5.25 7.52 -15.52
CA ILE A 10 5.54 6.39 -14.62
C ILE A 10 4.32 5.47 -14.54
N TYR A 11 3.12 6.00 -14.35
CA TYR A 11 1.92 5.18 -14.33
C TYR A 11 1.74 4.40 -15.64
N ARG A 12 1.92 5.07 -16.79
CA ARG A 12 1.74 4.45 -18.10
C ARG A 12 2.77 3.35 -18.38
N THR A 13 4.05 3.64 -18.16
CA THR A 13 5.11 2.64 -18.41
C THR A 13 5.00 1.46 -17.45
N SER A 14 4.81 1.72 -16.15
CA SER A 14 4.61 0.65 -15.16
C SER A 14 3.34 -0.17 -15.40
N SER A 15 2.26 0.42 -15.95
CA SER A 15 1.05 -0.31 -16.36
C SER A 15 1.35 -1.36 -17.41
N VAL A 16 2.04 -0.93 -18.47
CA VAL A 16 2.36 -1.80 -19.59
C VAL A 16 3.28 -2.94 -19.14
N PHE A 17 4.31 -2.63 -18.36
CA PHE A 17 5.20 -3.66 -17.80
C PHE A 17 4.47 -4.61 -16.87
N TYR A 18 3.64 -4.10 -15.96
CA TYR A 18 2.84 -4.93 -15.05
C TYR A 18 1.95 -5.90 -15.82
N MET A 19 1.23 -5.43 -16.85
CA MET A 19 0.37 -6.28 -17.68
C MET A 19 1.18 -7.33 -18.44
N GLY A 20 2.29 -6.94 -19.09
CA GLY A 20 3.15 -7.85 -19.83
C GLY A 20 3.71 -8.97 -18.95
N PHE A 21 4.26 -8.62 -17.78
CA PHE A 21 4.80 -9.61 -16.85
C PHE A 21 3.69 -10.47 -16.21
N THR A 22 2.49 -9.92 -15.96
CA THR A 22 1.34 -10.68 -15.44
C THR A 22 0.83 -11.70 -16.47
N ALA A 23 0.82 -11.34 -17.76
CA ALA A 23 0.54 -12.28 -18.83
C ALA A 23 1.60 -13.39 -18.91
N GLY A 24 2.87 -13.05 -18.68
CA GLY A 24 3.97 -14.00 -18.51
C GLY A 24 3.72 -14.99 -17.36
N CYS A 25 3.29 -14.52 -16.19
CA CYS A 25 2.91 -15.39 -15.07
C CYS A 25 1.77 -16.35 -15.42
N ALA A 26 0.78 -15.92 -16.23
CA ALA A 26 -0.33 -16.78 -16.62
C ALA A 26 0.09 -17.90 -17.58
N ARG A 27 1.08 -17.62 -18.44
CA ARG A 27 1.57 -18.53 -19.49
C ARG A 27 2.80 -19.34 -19.07
N SER A 28 3.38 -19.07 -17.90
CA SER A 28 4.61 -19.74 -17.46
C SER A 28 4.43 -21.26 -17.41
N THR A 29 5.45 -21.96 -17.91
CA THR A 29 5.50 -23.43 -17.97
C THR A 29 6.38 -24.04 -16.88
N ASN A 30 7.31 -23.25 -16.34
CA ASN A 30 8.23 -23.69 -15.28
C ASN A 30 8.18 -22.75 -14.07
N VAL A 31 8.52 -23.28 -12.89
CA VAL A 31 8.55 -22.53 -11.61
C VAL A 31 9.56 -21.40 -11.66
N ALA A 32 10.75 -21.62 -12.24
CA ALA A 32 11.77 -20.57 -12.35
C ALA A 32 11.27 -19.37 -13.19
N GLU A 33 10.65 -19.66 -14.33
CA GLU A 33 10.02 -18.66 -15.21
C GLU A 33 8.90 -17.90 -14.46
N PHE A 34 8.03 -18.63 -13.75
CA PHE A 34 6.97 -18.05 -12.94
C PHE A 34 7.53 -17.09 -11.87
N LEU A 35 8.59 -17.48 -11.16
CA LEU A 35 9.22 -16.65 -10.12
C LEU A 35 9.87 -15.39 -10.70
N VAL A 36 10.53 -15.49 -11.86
CA VAL A 36 11.12 -14.32 -12.54
C VAL A 36 10.02 -13.33 -12.94
N PHE A 37 8.95 -13.79 -13.59
CA PHE A 37 7.82 -12.90 -13.90
C PHE A 37 7.14 -12.36 -12.64
N ARG A 38 7.09 -13.14 -11.55
CA ARG A 38 6.54 -12.68 -10.27
C ARG A 38 7.37 -11.56 -9.63
N LEU A 39 8.69 -11.65 -9.73
CA LEU A 39 9.60 -10.59 -9.29
C LEU A 39 9.39 -9.31 -10.12
N LEU A 40 9.34 -9.46 -11.45
CA LEU A 40 9.17 -8.34 -12.37
C LEU A 40 7.79 -7.66 -12.22
N THR A 41 6.72 -8.42 -12.04
CA THR A 41 5.39 -7.86 -11.70
C THR A 41 5.42 -7.07 -10.39
N GLY A 42 6.12 -7.58 -9.37
CA GLY A 42 6.30 -6.90 -8.09
C GLY A 42 7.03 -5.55 -8.24
N MET A 43 8.11 -5.51 -9.01
CA MET A 43 8.85 -4.28 -9.30
C MET A 43 7.98 -3.25 -10.02
N ALA A 44 7.20 -3.67 -11.02
CA ALA A 44 6.27 -2.78 -11.72
C ALA A 44 5.16 -2.26 -10.79
N ALA A 45 4.61 -3.12 -9.94
CA ALA A 45 3.54 -2.77 -8.99
C ALA A 45 3.99 -1.75 -7.91
N ALA A 46 5.24 -1.79 -7.46
CA ALA A 46 5.77 -0.90 -6.42
C ALA A 46 5.68 0.60 -6.80
N SER A 47 5.76 0.90 -8.10
CA SER A 47 5.65 2.28 -8.60
C SER A 47 4.28 2.93 -8.34
N TYR A 48 3.20 2.14 -8.29
CA TYR A 48 1.85 2.65 -8.03
C TYR A 48 1.65 3.09 -6.60
N MET A 49 2.13 2.28 -5.65
CA MET A 49 2.00 2.58 -4.22
C MET A 49 2.77 3.84 -3.86
N SER A 50 3.98 4.01 -4.41
CA SER A 50 4.82 5.19 -4.15
C SER A 50 4.32 6.46 -4.84
N THR A 51 3.81 6.36 -6.07
CA THR A 51 3.35 7.54 -6.83
C THR A 51 1.93 7.96 -6.45
N GLY A 52 1.08 7.01 -6.04
CA GLY A 52 -0.34 7.22 -5.69
C GLY A 52 -0.58 8.29 -4.64
N GLY A 53 0.09 8.18 -3.49
CA GLY A 53 -0.01 9.18 -2.44
C GLY A 53 0.46 10.55 -2.90
N GLY A 54 1.55 10.62 -3.67
CA GLY A 54 1.98 11.85 -4.30
C GLY A 54 0.85 12.48 -5.12
N THR A 55 0.27 11.72 -6.07
CA THR A 55 -0.79 12.18 -7.00
C THR A 55 -1.96 12.83 -6.26
N VAL A 56 -2.45 12.18 -5.22
CA VAL A 56 -3.53 12.70 -4.37
C VAL A 56 -3.10 14.01 -3.67
N ALA A 57 -1.85 14.12 -3.23
CA ALA A 57 -1.34 15.31 -2.57
C ALA A 57 -1.17 16.52 -3.52
N ASP A 58 -0.93 16.31 -4.81
CA ASP A 58 -0.77 17.44 -5.76
C ASP A 58 -2.13 17.93 -6.29
N LEU A 59 -3.11 17.03 -6.44
CA LEU A 59 -4.41 17.37 -7.03
C LEU A 59 -5.35 18.10 -6.06
N LEU A 60 -5.26 17.81 -4.76
CA LEU A 60 -6.24 18.28 -3.80
C LEU A 60 -5.70 19.35 -2.85
N PRO A 61 -6.56 20.28 -2.39
CA PRO A 61 -6.21 21.25 -1.37
C PRO A 61 -5.98 20.57 -0.01
N LYS A 62 -5.19 21.20 0.87
CA LYS A 62 -4.71 20.57 2.11
C LYS A 62 -5.84 20.08 3.01
N GLU A 63 -6.98 20.76 2.95
CA GLU A 63 -8.18 20.53 3.75
C GLU A 63 -8.89 19.23 3.34
N GLU A 64 -8.91 18.91 2.04
CA GLU A 64 -9.58 17.72 1.48
C GLU A 64 -8.65 16.51 1.32
N ARG A 65 -7.33 16.74 1.30
CA ARG A 65 -6.30 15.67 1.20
C ARG A 65 -6.50 14.56 2.20
N GLY A 66 -6.95 14.89 3.41
CA GLY A 66 -7.13 13.92 4.49
C GLY A 66 -8.23 12.88 4.21
N VAL A 67 -9.24 13.22 3.41
CA VAL A 67 -10.33 12.29 3.01
C VAL A 67 -9.89 11.51 1.78
N ALA A 68 -9.31 12.17 0.78
CA ALA A 68 -8.87 11.48 -0.44
C ALA A 68 -7.74 10.49 -0.19
N MET A 69 -6.82 10.79 0.74
CA MET A 69 -5.81 9.83 1.19
C MET A 69 -6.43 8.64 1.93
N ALA A 70 -7.52 8.84 2.66
CA ALA A 70 -8.23 7.74 3.32
C ALA A 70 -8.89 6.81 2.27
N ILE A 71 -9.48 7.37 1.22
CA ILE A 71 -10.02 6.59 0.09
C ILE A 71 -8.89 5.84 -0.64
N PHE A 72 -7.76 6.51 -0.91
CA PHE A 72 -6.61 5.89 -1.55
C PHE A 72 -6.05 4.72 -0.72
N THR A 73 -5.92 4.90 0.59
CA THR A 73 -5.41 3.86 1.50
C THR A 73 -6.41 2.73 1.73
N ALA A 74 -7.71 2.92 1.48
CA ALA A 74 -8.70 1.85 1.54
C ALA A 74 -8.41 0.73 0.54
N GLY A 75 -7.89 1.05 -0.66
CA GLY A 75 -7.56 0.04 -1.68
C GLY A 75 -6.62 -1.06 -1.18
N PRO A 76 -5.40 -0.71 -0.71
CA PRO A 76 -4.48 -1.68 -0.10
C PRO A 76 -5.01 -2.40 1.13
N LEU A 77 -5.97 -1.82 1.86
CA LEU A 77 -6.57 -2.45 3.04
C LEU A 77 -7.61 -3.51 2.70
N PHE A 78 -8.43 -3.27 1.68
CA PHE A 78 -9.44 -4.22 1.22
C PHE A 78 -8.89 -5.22 0.20
N GLY A 79 -7.76 -4.93 -0.44
CA GLY A 79 -7.10 -5.84 -1.39
C GLY A 79 -6.89 -7.26 -0.84
N PRO A 80 -6.28 -7.43 0.36
CA PRO A 80 -6.11 -8.75 1.00
C PRO A 80 -7.40 -9.44 1.43
N VAL A 81 -8.55 -8.73 1.44
CA VAL A 81 -9.87 -9.29 1.72
C VAL A 81 -10.51 -9.79 0.43
N LEU A 82 -10.62 -8.90 -0.56
CA LEU A 82 -11.29 -9.20 -1.82
C LEU A 82 -10.49 -10.17 -2.69
N GLY A 83 -9.15 -10.08 -2.65
CA GLY A 83 -8.26 -10.91 -3.45
C GLY A 83 -8.46 -12.41 -3.23
N PRO A 84 -8.36 -12.92 -1.98
CA PRO A 84 -8.60 -14.33 -1.68
C PRO A 84 -10.05 -14.78 -1.87
N ILE A 85 -11.03 -13.90 -1.63
CA ILE A 85 -12.45 -14.24 -1.89
C ILE A 85 -12.65 -14.50 -3.38
N VAL A 86 -12.32 -13.53 -4.24
CA VAL A 86 -12.46 -13.68 -5.70
C VAL A 86 -11.54 -14.79 -6.21
N GLY A 87 -10.31 -14.86 -5.69
CA GLY A 87 -9.33 -15.88 -6.02
C GLY A 87 -9.81 -17.28 -5.72
N GLY A 88 -10.39 -17.54 -4.55
CA GLY A 88 -10.90 -18.86 -4.15
C GLY A 88 -11.95 -19.39 -5.13
N PHE A 89 -12.96 -18.57 -5.44
CA PHE A 89 -14.02 -18.92 -6.40
C PHE A 89 -13.49 -19.14 -7.83
N VAL A 90 -12.53 -18.31 -8.26
CA VAL A 90 -11.92 -18.45 -9.61
C VAL A 90 -11.03 -19.68 -9.69
N VAL A 91 -10.23 -19.97 -8.66
CA VAL A 91 -9.38 -21.16 -8.62
C VAL A 91 -10.21 -22.43 -8.65
N GLU A 92 -11.29 -22.49 -7.88
CA GLU A 92 -12.13 -23.69 -7.81
C GLU A 92 -12.86 -23.98 -9.13
N SER A 93 -13.31 -22.95 -9.85
CA SER A 93 -14.10 -23.11 -11.08
C SER A 93 -13.27 -23.16 -12.37
N LEU A 94 -12.24 -22.32 -12.48
CA LEU A 94 -11.49 -22.09 -13.72
C LEU A 94 -9.99 -22.42 -13.57
N GLY A 95 -9.50 -22.60 -12.34
CA GLY A 95 -8.10 -22.88 -12.04
C GLY A 95 -7.24 -21.63 -11.81
N TRP A 96 -6.05 -21.83 -11.23
CA TRP A 96 -5.19 -20.75 -10.74
C TRP A 96 -4.68 -19.77 -11.81
N ARG A 97 -4.53 -20.22 -13.06
CA ARG A 97 -4.08 -19.35 -14.17
C ARG A 97 -5.10 -18.23 -14.46
N TRP A 98 -6.38 -18.51 -14.24
CA TRP A 98 -7.45 -17.52 -14.45
C TRP A 98 -7.41 -16.36 -13.45
N CYS A 99 -6.80 -16.53 -12.27
CA CYS A 99 -6.54 -15.40 -11.38
C CYS A 99 -5.66 -14.34 -12.05
N PHE A 100 -4.66 -14.77 -12.83
CA PHE A 100 -3.79 -13.87 -13.58
C PHE A 100 -4.50 -13.23 -14.77
N TYR A 101 -5.31 -14.00 -15.51
CA TYR A 101 -6.12 -13.44 -16.60
C TYR A 101 -7.15 -12.42 -16.11
N LEU A 102 -7.83 -12.69 -14.99
CA LEU A 102 -8.76 -11.74 -14.38
C LEU A 102 -8.04 -10.45 -13.95
N THR A 103 -6.88 -10.59 -13.30
CA THR A 103 -6.05 -9.43 -12.92
C THR A 103 -5.59 -8.65 -14.15
N LEU A 104 -5.26 -9.33 -15.25
CA LEU A 104 -4.87 -8.71 -16.51
C LEU A 104 -6.03 -7.92 -17.15
N ILE A 105 -7.25 -8.46 -17.13
CA ILE A 105 -8.45 -7.76 -17.62
C ILE A 105 -8.70 -6.49 -16.82
N LEU A 106 -8.69 -6.60 -15.49
CA LEU A 106 -8.88 -5.45 -14.60
C LEU A 106 -7.77 -4.40 -14.76
N ALA A 107 -6.51 -4.84 -14.83
CA ALA A 107 -5.38 -3.96 -15.08
C ALA A 107 -5.48 -3.30 -16.45
N GLY A 108 -5.94 -4.01 -17.49
CA GLY A 108 -6.16 -3.47 -18.83
C GLY A 108 -7.22 -2.38 -18.85
N LEU A 109 -8.34 -2.57 -18.13
CA LEU A 109 -9.37 -1.54 -17.98
C LEU A 109 -8.82 -0.29 -17.27
N VAL A 110 -8.16 -0.46 -16.12
CA VAL A 110 -7.57 0.65 -15.36
C VAL A 110 -6.50 1.37 -16.17
N THR A 111 -5.67 0.62 -16.89
CA THR A 111 -4.64 1.17 -17.78
C THR A 111 -5.29 2.00 -18.88
N THR A 112 -6.32 1.48 -19.54
CA THR A 112 -7.03 2.19 -20.61
C THR A 112 -7.62 3.51 -20.10
N VAL A 113 -8.28 3.48 -18.95
CA VAL A 113 -8.80 4.69 -18.30
C VAL A 113 -7.68 5.67 -17.97
N THR A 114 -6.55 5.18 -17.44
CA THR A 114 -5.38 6.01 -17.12
C THR A 114 -4.76 6.64 -18.37
N PHE A 115 -4.71 5.92 -19.48
CA PHE A 115 -4.18 6.43 -20.76
C PHE A 115 -5.09 7.50 -21.37
N LEU A 116 -6.41 7.32 -21.30
CA LEU A 116 -7.38 8.24 -21.90
C LEU A 116 -7.63 9.50 -21.07
N PHE A 117 -7.75 9.37 -19.74
CA PHE A 117 -8.23 10.46 -18.88
C PHE A 117 -7.14 11.11 -18.03
N MET A 118 -6.04 10.40 -17.74
CA MET A 118 -5.04 10.92 -16.82
C MET A 118 -4.05 11.85 -17.53
N HIS A 119 -4.05 13.10 -17.10
CA HIS A 119 -3.11 14.13 -17.50
C HIS A 119 -1.96 14.23 -16.48
N GLU A 120 -0.88 14.90 -16.85
CA GLU A 120 0.24 15.12 -15.92
C GLU A 120 -0.24 15.93 -14.71
N THR A 121 0.01 15.41 -13.51
CA THR A 121 -0.44 16.00 -12.24
C THR A 121 0.71 16.65 -11.47
N SER A 122 1.97 16.38 -11.84
CA SER A 122 3.14 16.94 -11.15
C SER A 122 3.24 18.44 -11.41
N SER A 123 2.99 19.23 -10.36
CA SER A 123 3.04 20.71 -10.42
C SER A 123 4.39 21.23 -10.92
N ILE A 124 5.49 20.60 -10.49
CA ILE A 124 6.86 20.94 -10.87
C ILE A 124 7.06 20.75 -12.39
N ASN A 125 6.58 19.64 -12.96
CA ASN A 125 6.77 19.37 -14.38
C ASN A 125 5.84 20.20 -15.27
N ILE A 126 4.62 20.50 -14.83
CA ILE A 126 3.75 21.44 -15.53
C ILE A 126 4.42 22.82 -15.59
N LEU A 127 4.98 23.30 -14.47
CA LEU A 127 5.69 24.57 -14.41
C LEU A 127 6.97 24.57 -15.27
N LYS A 128 7.73 23.46 -15.30
CA LYS A 128 8.89 23.31 -16.19
C LYS A 128 8.50 23.37 -17.66
N SER A 129 7.46 22.63 -18.07
CA SER A 129 6.97 22.66 -19.46
C SER A 129 6.43 24.03 -19.85
N LYS A 130 5.71 24.72 -18.95
CA LYS A 130 5.22 26.08 -19.18
C LYS A 130 6.36 27.09 -19.27
N ALA A 131 7.36 26.99 -18.39
CA ALA A 131 8.56 27.84 -18.46
C ALA A 131 9.35 27.61 -19.75
N ALA A 132 9.50 26.36 -20.20
CA ALA A 132 10.14 26.04 -21.46
C ALA A 132 9.38 26.60 -22.68
N ARG A 133 8.04 26.57 -22.64
CA ARG A 133 7.20 27.19 -23.68
C ARG A 133 7.36 28.71 -23.70
N LEU A 134 7.29 29.35 -22.53
CA LEU A 134 7.46 30.80 -22.39
C LEU A 134 8.86 31.27 -22.81
N ARG A 135 9.92 30.50 -22.54
CA ARG A 135 11.28 30.78 -23.05
C ARG A 135 11.32 30.85 -24.58
N LYS A 136 10.60 29.94 -25.25
CA LYS A 136 10.49 29.91 -26.72
C LYS A 136 9.65 31.07 -27.27
N GLU A 137 8.55 31.41 -26.59
CA GLU A 137 7.63 32.48 -27.02
C GLU A 137 8.19 33.89 -26.78
N THR A 138 8.89 34.12 -25.67
CA THR A 138 9.42 35.45 -25.29
C THR A 138 10.89 35.67 -25.65
N GLY A 139 11.59 34.63 -26.10
CA GLY A 139 13.03 34.70 -26.37
C GLY A 139 13.90 34.96 -25.14
N ASN A 140 13.33 34.97 -23.93
CA ASN A 140 14.05 35.27 -22.69
C ASN A 140 14.56 33.99 -22.02
N PRO A 141 15.87 33.70 -22.03
CA PRO A 141 16.44 32.49 -21.43
C PRO A 141 16.38 32.48 -19.90
N ASN A 142 16.13 33.63 -19.25
CA ASN A 142 16.17 33.77 -17.79
C ASN A 142 14.88 33.34 -17.07
N LEU A 143 13.81 33.02 -17.79
CA LEU A 143 12.59 32.49 -17.18
C LEU A 143 12.88 31.14 -16.53
N ARG A 144 12.66 31.00 -15.21
CA ARG A 144 12.86 29.74 -14.48
C ARG A 144 11.56 29.28 -13.84
N ALA A 145 11.33 27.97 -13.83
CA ALA A 145 10.22 27.40 -13.07
C ALA A 145 10.52 27.49 -11.57
N VAL A 146 9.50 27.80 -10.76
CA VAL A 146 9.62 27.77 -9.29
C VAL A 146 9.96 26.35 -8.85
N GLY A 147 11.08 26.17 -8.14
CA GLY A 147 11.57 24.86 -7.71
C GLY A 147 12.52 24.16 -8.69
N ASP A 148 12.97 24.82 -9.76
CA ASP A 148 13.98 24.29 -10.70
C ASP A 148 15.39 24.29 -10.08
N LYS A 149 15.59 23.47 -9.03
CA LYS A 149 16.94 23.13 -8.57
C LYS A 149 17.53 22.20 -9.65
N GLN A 150 18.50 22.68 -10.42
CA GLN A 150 19.26 21.89 -11.42
C GLN A 150 20.21 20.90 -10.72
N ILE A 151 19.65 19.99 -9.93
CA ILE A 151 20.43 18.93 -9.30
C ILE A 151 20.58 17.81 -10.35
N PRO A 152 21.79 17.30 -10.60
CA PRO A 152 21.99 16.20 -11.53
C PRO A 152 21.20 14.96 -11.08
N VAL A 153 20.58 14.26 -12.03
CA VAL A 153 19.68 13.11 -11.77
C VAL A 153 20.37 12.04 -10.91
N LYS A 154 21.66 11.80 -11.14
CA LYS A 154 22.47 10.86 -10.35
C LYS A 154 22.55 11.27 -8.87
N GLN A 155 22.70 12.55 -8.58
CA GLN A 155 22.79 13.06 -7.22
C GLN A 155 21.43 13.06 -6.52
N LEU A 156 20.34 13.36 -7.24
CA LEU A 156 18.97 13.20 -6.75
C LEU A 156 18.67 11.74 -6.38
N VAL A 157 18.94 10.78 -7.28
CA VAL A 157 18.71 9.36 -7.03
C VAL A 157 19.55 8.86 -5.85
N LEU A 158 20.84 9.22 -5.81
CA LEU A 158 21.72 8.83 -4.70
C LEU A 158 21.23 9.40 -3.37
N HIS A 159 20.77 10.65 -3.37
CA HIS A 159 20.24 11.31 -2.17
C HIS A 159 18.93 10.68 -1.68
N ASP A 160 18.01 10.39 -2.59
CA ASP A 160 16.72 9.76 -2.28
C ASP A 160 16.88 8.33 -1.74
N LEU A 161 17.91 7.62 -2.19
CA LEU A 161 18.24 6.27 -1.69
C LEU A 161 19.03 6.29 -0.38
N THR A 162 19.95 7.24 -0.22
CA THR A 162 20.84 7.28 0.95
C THR A 162 20.14 7.85 2.19
N ARG A 163 19.24 8.82 2.05
CA ARG A 163 18.53 9.43 3.18
C ARG A 163 17.75 8.43 4.05
N PRO A 164 16.86 7.58 3.49
CA PRO A 164 16.13 6.60 4.29
C PRO A 164 17.06 5.60 4.98
N MET A 165 18.12 5.17 4.29
CA MET A 165 19.13 4.27 4.86
C MET A 165 19.87 4.92 6.02
N GLN A 166 20.30 6.18 5.87
CA GLN A 166 20.92 6.95 6.95
C GLN A 166 19.97 7.10 8.15
N PHE A 167 18.70 7.47 7.94
CA PHE A 167 17.73 7.54 9.03
C PHE A 167 17.53 6.20 9.74
N LEU A 168 17.47 5.09 9.00
CA LEU A 168 17.30 3.76 9.57
C LEU A 168 18.48 3.36 10.47
N PHE A 169 19.71 3.66 10.09
CA PHE A 169 20.90 3.26 10.87
C PHE A 169 21.37 4.29 11.89
N GLN A 170 21.13 5.58 11.66
CA GLN A 170 21.59 6.66 12.55
C GLN A 170 20.59 6.99 13.66
N SER A 171 19.29 6.73 13.45
CA SER A 171 18.26 6.99 14.45
C SER A 171 17.76 5.67 15.08
N PRO A 172 18.19 5.31 16.30
CA PRO A 172 17.85 4.02 16.91
C PRO A 172 16.34 3.83 17.10
N ILE A 173 15.59 4.91 17.34
CA ILE A 173 14.13 4.88 17.47
C ILE A 173 13.47 4.44 16.15
N VAL A 174 13.92 4.98 15.01
CA VAL A 174 13.38 4.65 13.68
C VAL A 174 13.69 3.21 13.33
N ALA A 175 14.90 2.73 13.65
CA ALA A 175 15.30 1.33 13.47
C ALA A 175 14.37 0.37 14.21
N LEU A 176 14.13 0.62 15.51
CA LEU A 176 13.30 -0.24 16.36
C LEU A 176 11.84 -0.27 15.89
N ILE A 177 11.26 0.89 15.55
CA ILE A 177 9.89 0.97 15.04
C ILE A 177 9.78 0.25 13.69
N SER A 178 10.75 0.43 12.80
CA SER A 178 10.75 -0.20 11.48
C SER A 178 10.86 -1.71 11.59
N LEU A 179 11.73 -2.21 12.48
CA LEU A 179 11.87 -3.65 12.77
C LEU A 179 10.57 -4.23 13.33
N TYR A 180 9.93 -3.53 14.27
CA TYR A 180 8.64 -3.95 14.84
C TYR A 180 7.52 -4.02 13.79
N ILE A 181 7.40 -2.98 12.94
CA ILE A 181 6.40 -2.97 11.86
C ILE A 181 6.70 -4.07 10.84
N ALA A 182 7.97 -4.29 10.48
CA ALA A 182 8.37 -5.36 9.57
C ALA A 182 8.03 -6.75 10.14
N PHE A 183 8.29 -6.98 11.43
CA PHE A 183 7.91 -8.22 12.11
C PHE A 183 6.40 -8.46 12.08
N ASN A 184 5.60 -7.46 12.50
CA ASN A 184 4.14 -7.58 12.50
C ASN A 184 3.57 -7.82 11.09
N PHE A 185 4.09 -7.10 10.10
CA PHE A 185 3.68 -7.26 8.71
C PHE A 185 4.06 -8.65 8.17
N GLY A 186 5.26 -9.14 8.47
CA GLY A 186 5.73 -10.48 8.10
C GLY A 186 4.85 -11.58 8.68
N VAL A 187 4.54 -11.50 9.98
CA VAL A 187 3.63 -12.46 10.65
C VAL A 187 2.22 -12.41 10.04
N THR A 188 1.71 -11.23 9.74
CA THR A 188 0.39 -11.07 9.09
C THR A 188 0.37 -11.69 7.69
N MET A 189 1.43 -11.52 6.89
CA MET A 189 1.54 -12.14 5.57
C MET A 189 1.66 -13.67 5.66
N LEU A 190 2.36 -14.20 6.67
CA LEU A 190 2.43 -15.64 6.93
C LEU A 190 1.05 -16.21 7.33
N LEU A 191 0.31 -15.49 8.16
CA LEU A 191 -1.08 -15.85 8.50
C LEU A 191 -1.93 -15.93 7.24
N PHE A 192 -1.88 -14.91 6.38
CA PHE A 192 -2.63 -14.92 5.13
C PHE A 192 -2.24 -16.07 4.21
N ALA A 193 -0.95 -16.41 4.10
CA ALA A 193 -0.52 -17.52 3.26
C ALA A 193 -1.03 -18.89 3.77
N ARG A 194 -1.14 -19.06 5.09
CA ARG A 194 -1.58 -20.31 5.72
C ARG A 194 -3.10 -20.41 5.89
N PHE A 195 -3.81 -19.29 5.86
CA PHE A 195 -5.24 -19.24 6.19
C PHE A 195 -6.08 -20.25 5.39
N PRO A 196 -6.01 -20.33 4.04
CA PRO A 196 -6.82 -21.27 3.26
C PRO A 196 -6.50 -22.72 3.64
N THR A 197 -5.21 -23.03 3.81
CA THR A 197 -4.75 -24.38 4.16
C THR A 197 -5.26 -24.86 5.52
N VAL A 198 -5.51 -23.96 6.47
CA VAL A 198 -6.07 -24.32 7.78
C VAL A 198 -7.55 -24.65 7.65
N TYR A 199 -8.33 -23.86 6.91
CA TYR A 199 -9.76 -24.14 6.72
C TYR A 199 -10.00 -25.38 5.85
N GLU A 200 -9.15 -25.61 4.85
CA GLU A 200 -9.23 -26.81 4.00
C GLU A 200 -8.83 -28.07 4.78
N ASN A 201 -7.70 -28.06 5.48
CA ASN A 201 -7.20 -29.29 6.13
C ASN A 201 -7.86 -29.58 7.48
N THR A 202 -8.12 -28.56 8.30
CA THR A 202 -8.65 -28.74 9.67
C THR A 202 -10.18 -28.74 9.71
N TYR A 203 -10.82 -27.89 8.90
CA TYR A 203 -12.27 -27.70 8.90
C TYR A 203 -12.96 -28.29 7.64
N HIS A 204 -12.19 -28.89 6.72
CA HIS A 204 -12.68 -29.54 5.52
C HIS A 204 -13.54 -28.64 4.62
N TRP A 205 -13.23 -27.35 4.57
CA TRP A 205 -13.88 -26.40 3.68
C TRP A 205 -13.37 -26.55 2.24
N SER A 206 -14.25 -26.32 1.27
CA SER A 206 -13.86 -26.12 -0.13
C SER A 206 -13.02 -24.85 -0.30
N VAL A 207 -12.20 -24.78 -1.34
CA VAL A 207 -11.29 -23.66 -1.66
C VAL A 207 -12.04 -22.32 -1.78
N SER A 208 -13.26 -22.30 -2.31
CA SER A 208 -14.07 -21.08 -2.41
C SER A 208 -14.48 -20.57 -1.05
N VAL A 209 -14.95 -21.47 -0.18
CA VAL A 209 -15.43 -21.15 1.16
C VAL A 209 -14.28 -20.77 2.09
N SER A 210 -13.09 -21.35 1.93
CA SER A 210 -11.89 -20.94 2.65
C SER A 210 -11.51 -19.48 2.34
N GLY A 211 -11.77 -19.01 1.11
CA GLY A 211 -11.66 -17.59 0.74
C GLY A 211 -12.59 -16.65 1.53
N LEU A 212 -13.79 -17.09 1.93
CA LEU A 212 -14.70 -16.26 2.74
C LEU A 212 -14.18 -16.00 4.16
N ALA A 213 -13.26 -16.81 4.67
CA ALA A 213 -12.70 -16.59 6.00
C ALA A 213 -12.02 -15.21 6.12
N TYR A 214 -11.52 -14.65 5.00
CA TYR A 214 -10.93 -13.31 4.95
C TYR A 214 -11.94 -12.18 5.17
N ILE A 215 -13.25 -12.45 5.23
CA ILE A 215 -14.23 -11.44 5.65
C ILE A 215 -13.94 -10.97 7.07
N GLY A 216 -13.46 -11.84 7.97
CA GLY A 216 -13.05 -11.44 9.32
C GLY A 216 -11.92 -10.42 9.32
N VAL A 217 -10.98 -10.57 8.38
CA VAL A 217 -9.91 -9.59 8.13
C VAL A 217 -10.51 -8.24 7.75
N GLY A 218 -11.50 -8.22 6.85
CA GLY A 218 -12.20 -7.00 6.44
C GLY A 218 -12.98 -6.34 7.57
N VAL A 219 -13.65 -7.14 8.41
CA VAL A 219 -14.35 -6.63 9.60
C VAL A 219 -13.36 -6.03 10.60
N GLY A 220 -12.24 -6.71 10.86
CA GLY A 220 -11.15 -6.21 11.69
C GLY A 220 -10.59 -4.89 11.16
N CYS A 221 -10.39 -4.78 9.84
CA CYS A 221 -10.01 -3.54 9.17
C CYS A 221 -11.04 -2.42 9.41
N ALA A 222 -12.32 -2.67 9.18
CA ALA A 222 -13.37 -1.66 9.34
C ALA A 222 -13.47 -1.15 10.79
N ILE A 223 -13.46 -2.06 11.77
CA ILE A 223 -13.45 -1.72 13.19
C ILE A 223 -12.20 -0.92 13.55
N GLY A 224 -11.03 -1.33 13.04
CA GLY A 224 -9.76 -0.64 13.24
C GLY A 224 -9.79 0.81 12.72
N VAL A 225 -10.28 1.03 11.50
CA VAL A 225 -10.42 2.38 10.92
C VAL A 225 -11.35 3.25 11.75
N ILE A 226 -12.53 2.74 12.14
CA ILE A 226 -13.50 3.50 12.95
C ILE A 226 -12.92 3.85 14.31
N THR A 227 -12.26 2.90 14.96
CA THR A 227 -11.66 3.09 16.29
C THR A 227 -10.49 4.08 16.22
N PHE A 228 -9.63 3.95 15.20
CA PHE A 228 -8.52 4.87 14.96
C PHE A 228 -9.02 6.29 14.69
N ALA A 229 -10.01 6.46 13.82
CA ALA A 229 -10.58 7.78 13.49
C ALA A 229 -11.12 8.47 14.76
N LYS A 230 -11.95 7.76 15.55
CA LYS A 230 -12.51 8.30 16.79
C LYS A 230 -11.44 8.64 17.83
N LEU A 231 -10.47 7.74 18.03
CA LEU A 231 -9.42 7.94 19.04
C LEU A 231 -8.45 9.06 18.63
N SER A 232 -8.07 9.11 17.36
CA SER A 232 -7.22 10.16 16.79
C SER A 232 -7.87 11.53 16.91
N ASP A 233 -9.14 11.67 16.53
CA ASP A 233 -9.87 12.94 16.63
C ASP A 233 -10.04 13.40 18.08
N ARG A 234 -10.27 12.46 19.01
CA ARG A 234 -10.37 12.77 20.45
C ARG A 234 -9.04 13.28 21.01
N LEU A 235 -7.93 12.65 20.62
CA LEU A 235 -6.57 13.06 21.04
C LEU A 235 -6.15 14.40 20.41
N LEU A 236 -6.59 14.70 19.20
CA LEU A 236 -6.37 15.99 18.53
C LEU A 236 -7.12 17.12 19.23
N LYS A 237 -8.41 16.91 19.53
CA LYS A 237 -9.26 17.91 20.21
C LYS A 237 -8.82 18.19 21.65
N ALA A 238 -8.37 17.17 22.39
CA ALA A 238 -7.97 17.31 23.79
C ALA A 238 -6.71 18.19 24.01
N LYS A 239 -5.91 18.47 22.97
CA LYS A 239 -4.60 19.14 23.11
C LYS A 239 -4.40 20.35 22.19
N GLY A 240 -5.49 20.97 21.70
CA GLY A 240 -5.43 22.26 20.99
C GLY A 240 -4.64 22.25 19.67
N GLY A 241 -4.59 21.11 18.95
CA GLY A 241 -4.06 21.06 17.58
C GLY A 241 -2.54 20.91 17.42
N ASN A 242 -1.73 20.90 18.49
CA ASN A 242 -0.28 20.73 18.36
C ASN A 242 0.11 19.24 18.28
N TYR A 243 0.07 18.67 17.06
CA TYR A 243 0.32 17.25 16.80
C TYR A 243 1.81 16.97 16.54
N ARG A 244 2.53 16.44 17.53
CA ARG A 244 3.86 15.83 17.33
C ARG A 244 3.71 14.38 16.86
N ALA A 245 4.49 13.98 15.86
CA ALA A 245 4.49 12.64 15.28
C ALA A 245 4.73 11.52 16.32
N GLU A 246 5.53 11.81 17.36
CA GLU A 246 5.86 10.90 18.47
C GLU A 246 4.65 10.42 19.27
N ARG A 247 3.54 11.17 19.28
CA ARG A 247 2.34 10.78 20.05
C ARG A 247 1.63 9.54 19.51
N ARG A 248 2.00 9.08 18.31
CA ARG A 248 1.56 7.79 17.78
C ARG A 248 2.11 6.61 18.56
N LEU A 249 3.32 6.73 19.11
CA LEU A 249 3.93 5.67 19.93
C LEU A 249 3.06 5.35 21.15
N ILE A 250 2.38 6.36 21.70
CA ILE A 250 1.45 6.17 22.82
C ILE A 250 0.26 5.30 22.39
N MET A 251 -0.35 5.57 21.23
CA MET A 251 -1.45 4.74 20.72
C MET A 251 -0.96 3.33 20.38
N MET A 252 0.23 3.19 19.77
CA MET A 252 0.82 1.89 19.46
C MET A 252 1.09 1.08 20.74
N MET A 253 1.50 1.72 21.83
CA MET A 253 1.76 1.03 23.12
C MET A 253 0.51 0.35 23.66
N PHE A 254 -0.66 0.99 23.56
CA PHE A 254 -1.91 0.42 24.07
C PHE A 254 -2.51 -0.65 23.16
N VAL A 255 -2.32 -0.55 21.85
CA VAL A 255 -2.90 -1.51 20.88
C VAL A 255 -1.95 -2.70 20.65
N SER A 256 -0.63 -2.53 20.84
CA SER A 256 0.39 -3.57 20.60
C SER A 256 0.08 -4.92 21.27
N PRO A 257 -0.39 -4.98 22.54
CA PRO A 257 -0.77 -6.25 23.19
C PRO A 257 -1.88 -7.02 22.48
N MET A 258 -2.69 -6.38 21.64
CA MET A 258 -3.74 -7.07 20.88
C MET A 258 -3.16 -8.03 19.82
N PHE A 259 -1.94 -7.78 19.33
CA PHE A 259 -1.29 -8.68 18.36
C PHE A 259 -1.03 -10.09 18.90
N PRO A 260 -0.28 -10.26 20.02
CA PRO A 260 -0.05 -11.59 20.56
C PRO A 260 -1.35 -12.24 21.05
N ILE A 261 -2.32 -11.47 21.54
CA ILE A 261 -3.63 -11.99 21.93
C ILE A 261 -4.36 -12.59 20.72
N GLY A 262 -4.44 -11.86 19.61
CA GLY A 262 -5.07 -12.35 18.38
C GLY A 262 -4.36 -13.58 17.80
N LEU A 263 -3.02 -13.59 17.84
CA LEU A 263 -2.21 -14.74 17.43
C LEU A 263 -2.41 -15.95 18.32
N PHE A 264 -2.48 -15.75 19.64
CA PHE A 264 -2.72 -16.83 20.59
C PHE A 264 -4.11 -17.44 20.39
N ILE A 265 -5.15 -16.60 20.25
CA ILE A 265 -6.50 -17.06 19.95
C ILE A 265 -6.51 -17.87 18.65
N TYR A 266 -5.88 -17.35 17.59
CA TYR A 266 -5.79 -18.06 16.32
C TYR A 266 -5.08 -19.41 16.48
N GLY A 267 -3.86 -19.44 17.02
CA GLY A 267 -3.06 -20.67 17.14
C GLY A 267 -3.72 -21.73 18.02
N TRP A 268 -4.20 -21.33 19.20
CA TRP A 268 -4.89 -22.24 20.12
C TRP A 268 -6.13 -22.85 19.48
N THR A 269 -6.97 -22.02 18.85
CA THR A 269 -8.24 -22.50 18.29
C THR A 269 -8.04 -23.39 17.08
N THR A 270 -7.00 -23.15 16.28
CA THR A 270 -6.64 -24.03 15.16
C THR A 270 -6.10 -25.38 15.61
N GLU A 271 -5.32 -25.43 16.70
CA GLU A 271 -4.74 -26.68 17.23
C GLU A 271 -5.83 -27.57 17.85
N TYR A 272 -6.69 -26.98 18.68
CA TYR A 272 -7.78 -27.71 19.36
C TYR A 272 -9.04 -27.88 18.51
N LYS A 273 -9.01 -27.49 17.23
CA LYS A 273 -10.13 -27.60 16.28
C LYS A 273 -11.45 -27.00 16.82
N VAL A 274 -11.33 -25.88 17.52
CA VAL A 274 -12.49 -25.13 18.06
C VAL A 274 -13.34 -24.62 16.90
N HIS A 275 -14.61 -24.26 17.14
CA HIS A 275 -15.49 -23.74 16.09
C HIS A 275 -14.80 -22.69 15.19
N TRP A 276 -14.91 -22.87 13.88
CA TRP A 276 -14.20 -22.12 12.82
C TRP A 276 -14.32 -20.58 12.90
N VAL A 277 -15.35 -20.06 13.58
CA VAL A 277 -15.52 -18.61 13.82
C VAL A 277 -14.42 -18.03 14.72
N VAL A 278 -13.95 -18.79 15.71
CA VAL A 278 -13.03 -18.27 16.73
C VAL A 278 -11.64 -17.92 16.14
N PRO A 279 -11.03 -18.76 15.27
CA PRO A 279 -9.83 -18.36 14.54
C PRO A 279 -10.02 -17.11 13.66
N ILE A 280 -11.20 -16.92 13.04
CA ILE A 280 -11.54 -15.71 12.28
C ILE A 280 -11.56 -14.46 13.17
N ILE A 281 -12.11 -14.58 14.39
CA ILE A 281 -12.07 -13.48 15.37
C ILE A 281 -10.64 -13.17 15.78
N GLY A 282 -9.81 -14.20 15.99
CA GLY A 282 -8.38 -14.04 16.29
C GLY A 282 -7.65 -13.24 15.22
N THR A 283 -7.87 -13.54 13.94
CA THR A 283 -7.25 -12.78 12.84
C THR A 283 -7.80 -11.37 12.67
N ALA A 284 -9.10 -11.16 12.95
CA ALA A 284 -9.68 -9.81 12.98
C ALA A 284 -8.99 -8.91 14.03
N ILE A 285 -8.67 -9.47 15.20
CA ILE A 285 -7.94 -8.77 16.28
C ILE A 285 -6.50 -8.42 15.85
N VAL A 286 -5.80 -9.35 15.20
CA VAL A 286 -4.43 -9.12 14.68
C VAL A 286 -4.41 -7.92 13.73
N ILE A 287 -5.41 -7.84 12.85
CA ILE A 287 -5.45 -6.84 11.77
C ILE A 287 -5.92 -5.48 12.24
N LEU A 288 -6.75 -5.44 13.29
CA LEU A 288 -7.07 -4.21 13.98
C LEU A 288 -5.80 -3.44 14.36
N LEU A 289 -4.74 -4.11 14.86
CA LEU A 289 -3.48 -3.45 15.21
C LEU A 289 -2.73 -2.90 13.99
N VAL A 290 -2.64 -3.68 12.92
CA VAL A 290 -1.81 -3.37 11.74
C VAL A 290 -2.16 -1.98 11.18
N LEU A 291 -3.44 -1.59 11.24
CA LEU A 291 -3.91 -0.26 10.84
C LEU A 291 -3.37 0.89 11.70
N PHE A 292 -3.27 0.72 13.02
CA PHE A 292 -2.73 1.74 13.92
C PHE A 292 -1.24 1.99 13.64
N CYS A 293 -0.53 0.99 13.10
CA CYS A 293 0.88 1.10 12.75
C CYS A 293 1.13 1.73 11.36
N HIS A 294 0.24 1.53 10.39
CA HIS A 294 0.50 1.91 8.98
C HIS A 294 -0.11 3.24 8.50
N LEU A 295 -1.11 3.81 9.18
CA LEU A 295 -1.75 5.05 8.68
C LEU A 295 -0.79 6.24 8.74
N PRO A 296 -0.52 6.97 7.65
CA PRO A 296 0.41 8.10 7.66
C PRO A 296 -0.12 9.32 8.44
N PRO A 297 0.75 10.17 8.99
CA PRO A 297 0.34 11.36 9.75
C PRO A 297 -0.37 12.36 8.84
N ARG A 298 -1.55 12.84 9.25
CA ARG A 298 -2.31 13.87 8.54
C ARG A 298 -1.59 15.23 8.44
N HIS A 299 -0.48 15.45 9.18
CA HIS A 299 0.10 16.79 9.34
C HIS A 299 1.63 16.93 9.32
N SER A 300 2.41 15.91 9.02
CA SER A 300 3.88 16.06 8.96
C SER A 300 4.41 15.77 7.57
N MET A 301 4.16 16.67 6.62
CA MET A 301 5.26 17.09 5.75
C MET A 301 5.89 18.31 6.43
N PRO A 302 6.99 18.15 7.16
CA PRO A 302 7.82 19.30 7.46
C PRO A 302 8.30 19.87 6.12
N THR A 303 7.98 21.13 5.86
CA THR A 303 8.66 21.92 4.85
C THR A 303 10.10 22.16 5.33
N TRP A 304 10.99 21.21 5.07
CA TRP A 304 12.44 21.46 5.14
C TRP A 304 12.93 21.56 3.70
N ALA A 305 12.81 22.78 3.15
CA ALA A 305 13.42 23.21 1.91
C ALA A 305 14.86 23.70 2.14
#